data_AF-A0A2E8GN55-F1
#
_entry.id   AF-A0A2E8GN55-F1
#
_cell.length_a   1.000
_cell.length_b   1.000
_cell.length_c   1.000
_cell.angle_alpha   90.00
_cell.angle_beta   90.00
_cell.angle_gamma   90.00
#
_symmetry.space_group_name_H-M   'P 1'
#
loop_
_entity.id
_entity.type
_entity.pdbx_description
1 polymer ?
#
loop_
_entity_poly.entity_id
_entity_poly.type
_entity_poly.pdbx_seq_one_letter_code
_entity_poly.pdbx_strand_id
1 'polypeptide(L)'
;MQQVPDVSFLSDEEKLWFAKAIAGMVVADGRVDNTEVGFVKAAIGFLTRREDVATIMSIIKQNQIPPLGCSKIESKASFTMLKFLAEIMVVDHKLTESEVLFFNQVGKLLGFTTTILERLWKTARQQLEKNLPRGVVDIIEGEGRYKITLLNMTGKHFSFRLHKAVTPNCRIILHVRKSDGSLWDPVQCRMARQHVEKIEAETYLISATYEQPIAEIHGIPQILEPEKYAPKEDTTLHPRLNSLHGRYVKCFVCGTEKIPFYRLRTRSMVTKPNIFGVITYLKSAGNLDFCNFNLLDVKVCPGCGFASKDYGHFRVNFDDQPPFDIERFKSGWDQKIQPLLQELQPEKESCLSENRPIGMAILANNMGVATLTKLVESATDPEKKYVLLRETTSIHTVQAEFYMEENQQDKAESELRAAQKIANAIFEHLDGVPSLHVALLLFRIAIYFKELKDAGQIMRFTDNYNKDGRLAQGSDEYKAYVVTKNTVKNTYDDRELIDREKMTSFFLE
;
A
#
# COMPACT_ATOMS: atom_id res chain seq x y z
N MET A 1 -3.54 -9.50 -3.93
CA MET A 1 -4.79 -9.22 -4.68
C MET A 1 -4.39 -8.95 -6.13
N GLN A 2 -4.64 -9.89 -7.04
CA GLN A 2 -4.28 -9.74 -8.46
C GLN A 2 -5.19 -8.71 -9.14
N GLN A 3 -4.61 -7.84 -9.96
CA GLN A 3 -5.35 -6.86 -10.75
C GLN A 3 -6.08 -7.58 -11.88
N VAL A 4 -7.39 -7.36 -11.96
CA VAL A 4 -8.18 -7.68 -13.15
C VAL A 4 -7.55 -6.95 -14.34
N PRO A 5 -7.43 -7.60 -15.52
CA PRO A 5 -6.99 -6.92 -16.72
C PRO A 5 -7.76 -5.62 -16.92
N ASP A 6 -7.09 -4.57 -17.39
CA ASP A 6 -7.81 -3.41 -17.88
C ASP A 6 -8.73 -3.86 -19.01
N VAL A 7 -10.03 -3.57 -18.88
CA VAL A 7 -11.07 -3.91 -19.85
C VAL A 7 -11.78 -2.66 -20.37
N SER A 8 -11.23 -1.47 -20.09
CA SER A 8 -11.79 -0.18 -20.54
C SER A 8 -11.87 -0.08 -22.06
N PHE A 9 -10.95 -0.73 -22.77
CA PHE A 9 -10.90 -0.79 -24.24
C PHE A 9 -11.82 -1.85 -24.85
N LEU A 10 -12.44 -2.72 -24.04
CA LEU A 10 -13.40 -3.72 -24.53
C LEU A 10 -14.80 -3.11 -24.64
N SER A 11 -15.51 -3.46 -25.72
CA SER A 11 -16.95 -3.22 -25.85
C SER A 11 -17.75 -4.03 -24.82
N ASP A 12 -19.00 -3.66 -24.59
CA ASP A 12 -19.86 -4.38 -23.63
C ASP A 12 -20.10 -5.85 -24.04
N GLU A 13 -20.13 -6.14 -25.34
CA GLU A 13 -20.23 -7.51 -25.85
C GLU A 13 -18.96 -8.33 -25.55
N GLU A 14 -17.79 -7.73 -25.72
CA GLU A 14 -16.50 -8.37 -25.42
C GLU A 14 -16.28 -8.55 -23.92
N LYS A 15 -16.73 -7.59 -23.09
CA LYS A 15 -16.76 -7.71 -21.63
C LYS A 15 -17.66 -8.87 -21.20
N LEU A 16 -18.87 -8.96 -21.74
CA LEU A 16 -19.76 -10.08 -21.46
C LEU A 16 -19.13 -11.42 -21.89
N TRP A 17 -18.50 -11.46 -23.06
CA TRP A 17 -17.80 -12.65 -23.54
C TRP A 17 -16.68 -13.07 -22.56
N PHE A 18 -15.85 -12.10 -22.12
CA PHE A 18 -14.77 -12.39 -21.19
C PHE A 18 -15.29 -12.82 -19.82
N ALA A 19 -16.34 -12.18 -19.31
CA ALA A 19 -16.98 -12.59 -18.06
C ALA A 19 -17.53 -14.02 -18.14
N LYS A 20 -18.13 -14.42 -19.28
CA LYS A 20 -18.55 -15.81 -19.52
C LYS A 20 -17.36 -16.76 -19.57
N ALA A 21 -16.23 -16.36 -20.16
CA ALA A 21 -15.02 -17.17 -20.18
C ALA A 21 -14.43 -17.37 -18.77
N ILE A 22 -14.42 -16.32 -17.94
CA ILE A 22 -14.01 -16.42 -16.52
C ILE A 22 -14.94 -17.37 -15.75
N ALA A 23 -16.25 -17.17 -15.87
CA ALA A 23 -17.24 -18.02 -15.21
C ALA A 23 -17.13 -19.48 -15.67
N GLY A 24 -16.92 -19.69 -16.97
CA GLY A 24 -16.70 -21.01 -17.56
C GLY A 24 -15.45 -21.70 -17.04
N MET A 25 -14.37 -20.94 -16.80
CA MET A 25 -13.13 -21.49 -16.22
C MET A 25 -13.37 -21.98 -14.80
N VAL A 26 -14.04 -21.16 -13.98
CA VAL A 26 -14.35 -21.45 -12.58
C VAL A 26 -15.29 -22.64 -12.40
N VAL A 27 -16.15 -22.94 -13.38
CA VAL A 27 -17.07 -24.10 -13.30
C VAL A 27 -16.56 -25.33 -14.04
N ALA A 28 -15.41 -25.24 -14.72
CA ALA A 28 -14.95 -26.28 -15.63
C ALA A 28 -14.65 -27.60 -14.91
N ASP A 29 -14.14 -27.56 -13.68
CA ASP A 29 -13.87 -28.73 -12.84
C ASP A 29 -15.12 -29.22 -12.06
N GLY A 30 -16.22 -28.47 -12.17
CA GLY A 30 -17.50 -28.73 -11.50
C GLY A 30 -17.52 -28.39 -10.01
N ARG A 31 -16.53 -27.68 -9.48
CA ARG A 31 -16.48 -27.22 -8.08
C ARG A 31 -16.09 -25.76 -8.05
N VAL A 32 -16.80 -24.96 -7.27
CA VAL A 32 -16.44 -23.56 -7.07
C VAL A 32 -15.92 -23.41 -5.65
N ASP A 33 -14.64 -23.10 -5.50
CA ASP A 33 -14.02 -22.87 -4.21
C ASP A 33 -13.99 -21.38 -3.82
N ASN A 34 -13.62 -21.08 -2.56
CA ASN A 34 -13.58 -19.72 -2.06
C ASN A 34 -12.49 -18.85 -2.73
N THR A 35 -11.43 -19.46 -3.22
CA THR A 35 -10.35 -18.79 -3.96
C THR A 35 -10.83 -18.36 -5.35
N GLU A 36 -11.70 -19.13 -5.98
CA GLU A 36 -12.25 -18.87 -7.31
C GLU A 36 -13.38 -17.85 -7.33
N VAL A 37 -14.15 -17.76 -6.23
CA VAL A 37 -15.20 -16.73 -6.05
C VAL A 37 -14.65 -15.31 -6.22
N GLY A 38 -13.37 -15.08 -5.89
CA GLY A 38 -12.70 -13.80 -6.11
C GLY A 38 -12.67 -13.39 -7.60
N PHE A 39 -12.41 -14.34 -8.50
CA PHE A 39 -12.38 -14.10 -9.94
C PHE A 39 -13.76 -13.86 -10.53
N VAL A 40 -14.80 -14.51 -9.98
CA VAL A 40 -16.19 -14.24 -10.37
C VAL A 40 -16.61 -12.82 -9.99
N LYS A 41 -16.24 -12.37 -8.78
CA LYS A 41 -16.49 -10.98 -8.36
C LYS A 41 -15.79 -9.98 -9.27
N ALA A 42 -14.55 -10.26 -9.66
CA ALA A 42 -13.82 -9.49 -10.66
C ALA A 42 -14.57 -9.43 -12.00
N ALA A 43 -15.07 -10.57 -12.50
CA ALA A 43 -15.84 -10.65 -13.74
C ALA A 43 -17.11 -9.79 -13.71
N ILE A 44 -17.83 -9.83 -12.58
CA ILE A 44 -19.04 -9.03 -12.38
C ILE A 44 -18.72 -7.54 -12.27
N GLY A 45 -17.59 -7.19 -11.65
CA GLY A 45 -17.22 -5.81 -11.35
C GLY A 45 -17.01 -4.92 -12.58
N PHE A 46 -16.72 -5.49 -13.75
CA PHE A 46 -16.56 -4.72 -14.98
C PHE A 46 -17.77 -4.77 -15.93
N LEU A 47 -18.84 -5.49 -15.56
CA LEU A 47 -20.08 -5.51 -16.34
C LEU A 47 -20.95 -4.30 -15.98
N THR A 48 -21.42 -3.59 -17.00
CA THR A 48 -22.26 -2.38 -16.85
C THR A 48 -23.73 -2.71 -16.72
N ARG A 49 -24.21 -3.79 -17.37
CA ARG A 49 -25.63 -4.17 -17.41
C ARG A 49 -25.96 -5.19 -16.33
N ARG A 50 -27.05 -4.97 -15.59
CA ARG A 50 -27.52 -5.90 -14.54
C ARG A 50 -27.92 -7.28 -15.09
N GLU A 51 -28.41 -7.32 -16.32
CA GLU A 51 -28.79 -8.57 -17.00
C GLU A 51 -27.58 -9.47 -17.27
N ASP A 52 -26.44 -8.87 -17.62
CA ASP A 52 -25.18 -9.58 -17.83
C ASP A 52 -24.69 -10.20 -16.52
N VAL A 53 -24.77 -9.44 -15.43
CA VAL A 53 -24.43 -9.94 -14.08
C VAL A 53 -25.32 -11.12 -13.70
N ALA A 54 -26.63 -11.03 -13.94
CA ALA A 54 -27.57 -12.12 -13.67
C ALA A 54 -27.22 -13.38 -14.50
N THR A 55 -26.79 -13.20 -15.75
CA THR A 55 -26.35 -14.28 -16.62
C THR A 55 -25.13 -15.01 -16.04
N ILE A 56 -24.10 -14.26 -15.62
CA ILE A 56 -22.90 -14.83 -15.00
C ILE A 56 -23.24 -15.58 -13.71
N MET A 57 -24.08 -14.98 -12.85
CA MET A 57 -24.52 -15.63 -11.62
C MET A 57 -25.33 -16.91 -11.88
N SER A 58 -26.11 -16.96 -12.95
CA SER A 58 -26.84 -18.17 -13.36
C SER A 58 -25.89 -19.30 -13.77
N ILE A 59 -24.85 -18.98 -14.56
CA ILE A 59 -23.82 -19.94 -15.00
C ILE A 59 -23.16 -20.61 -13.79
N ILE A 60 -22.73 -19.80 -12.82
CA ILE A 60 -22.08 -20.31 -11.59
C ILE A 60 -23.05 -21.18 -10.77
N LYS A 61 -24.31 -20.74 -10.59
CA LYS A 61 -25.32 -21.50 -9.83
C LYS A 61 -25.69 -22.83 -10.48
N GLN A 62 -25.77 -22.86 -11.80
CA GLN A 62 -26.14 -24.05 -12.56
C GLN A 62 -24.94 -24.99 -12.78
N ASN A 63 -23.72 -24.52 -12.51
CA ASN A 63 -22.47 -25.26 -12.71
C ASN A 63 -22.34 -25.80 -14.14
N GLN A 64 -22.72 -24.96 -15.11
CA GLN A 64 -22.73 -25.31 -16.53
C GLN A 64 -21.71 -24.47 -17.29
N ILE A 65 -20.87 -25.14 -18.08
CA ILE A 65 -19.91 -24.46 -18.95
C ILE A 65 -20.69 -23.64 -19.99
N PRO A 66 -20.49 -22.32 -20.05
CA PRO A 66 -21.25 -21.46 -20.95
C PRO A 66 -20.81 -21.68 -22.40
N PRO A 67 -21.75 -21.63 -23.36
CA PRO A 67 -21.38 -21.61 -24.77
C PRO A 67 -20.69 -20.28 -25.10
N LEU A 68 -19.50 -20.38 -25.68
CA LEU A 68 -18.73 -19.23 -26.16
C LEU A 68 -18.67 -19.27 -27.70
N GLY A 69 -19.12 -18.19 -28.34
CA GLY A 69 -18.93 -17.99 -29.78
C GLY A 69 -17.53 -17.50 -30.11
N CYS A 70 -17.16 -17.50 -31.39
CA CYS A 70 -15.96 -16.80 -31.85
C CYS A 70 -16.13 -15.30 -31.64
N SER A 71 -15.15 -14.64 -31.01
CA SER A 71 -15.15 -13.19 -30.84
C SER A 71 -13.96 -12.57 -31.57
N LYS A 72 -14.18 -11.46 -32.29
CA LYS A 72 -13.12 -10.74 -33.04
C LYS A 72 -12.39 -9.74 -32.13
N ILE A 73 -11.92 -10.22 -30.98
CA ILE A 73 -11.16 -9.40 -30.01
C ILE A 73 -9.74 -9.22 -30.54
N GLU A 74 -9.22 -8.00 -30.42
CA GLU A 74 -7.85 -7.67 -30.82
C GLU A 74 -6.82 -8.62 -30.18
N SER A 75 -5.81 -9.06 -30.94
CA SER A 75 -4.82 -10.06 -30.49
C SER A 75 -4.16 -9.74 -29.15
N LYS A 76 -3.87 -8.46 -28.87
CA LYS A 76 -3.24 -8.02 -27.62
C LYS A 76 -4.18 -8.15 -26.42
N ALA A 77 -5.44 -7.77 -26.61
CA ALA A 77 -6.51 -7.95 -25.62
C ALA A 77 -6.76 -9.44 -25.35
N SER A 78 -6.89 -10.22 -26.42
CA SER A 78 -7.09 -11.67 -26.37
C SER A 78 -5.95 -12.39 -25.61
N PHE A 79 -4.70 -12.00 -25.81
CA PHE A 79 -3.57 -12.56 -25.08
C PHE A 79 -3.61 -12.22 -23.59
N THR A 80 -3.99 -10.98 -23.25
CA THR A 80 -4.11 -10.53 -21.85
C THR A 80 -5.23 -11.29 -21.12
N MET A 81 -6.37 -11.47 -21.79
CA MET A 81 -7.48 -12.27 -21.29
C MET A 81 -7.07 -13.73 -21.05
N LEU A 82 -6.33 -14.33 -22.00
CA LEU A 82 -5.82 -15.70 -21.85
C LEU A 82 -4.83 -15.84 -20.71
N LYS A 83 -3.96 -14.86 -20.50
CA LYS A 83 -3.04 -14.87 -19.36
C LYS A 83 -3.80 -14.91 -18.04
N PHE A 84 -4.85 -14.09 -17.91
CA PHE A 84 -5.71 -14.09 -16.73
C PHE A 84 -6.44 -15.42 -16.53
N LEU A 85 -6.99 -16.01 -17.59
CA LEU A 85 -7.62 -17.33 -17.53
C LEU A 85 -6.63 -18.45 -17.15
N ALA A 86 -5.38 -18.36 -17.63
CA ALA A 86 -4.32 -19.29 -17.26
C ALA A 86 -3.95 -19.18 -15.77
N GLU A 87 -4.01 -17.97 -15.19
CA GLU A 87 -3.79 -17.75 -13.76
C GLU A 87 -4.92 -18.34 -12.91
N ILE A 88 -6.18 -18.20 -13.35
CA ILE A 88 -7.34 -18.84 -12.69
C ILE A 88 -7.13 -20.36 -12.66
N MET A 89 -6.82 -20.96 -13.81
CA MET A 89 -6.67 -22.41 -13.97
C MET A 89 -5.56 -23.04 -13.10
N VAL A 90 -4.58 -22.26 -12.62
CA VAL A 90 -3.45 -22.81 -11.83
C VAL A 90 -3.53 -22.48 -10.34
N VAL A 91 -4.54 -21.70 -9.91
CA VAL A 91 -4.60 -21.08 -8.58
C VAL A 91 -4.79 -22.09 -7.44
N ASP A 92 -5.57 -23.14 -7.68
CA ASP A 92 -5.94 -24.17 -6.69
C ASP A 92 -4.87 -25.29 -6.57
N HIS A 93 -3.79 -25.16 -7.34
CA HIS A 93 -2.72 -26.13 -7.52
C HIS A 93 -3.16 -27.51 -8.04
N LYS A 94 -4.37 -27.69 -8.59
CA LYS A 94 -4.84 -28.94 -9.20
C LYS A 94 -5.43 -28.66 -10.58
N LEU A 95 -4.67 -28.94 -11.63
CA LEU A 95 -5.25 -28.87 -12.96
C LEU A 95 -6.04 -30.12 -13.29
N THR A 96 -7.33 -29.95 -13.56
CA THR A 96 -8.19 -30.99 -14.10
C THR A 96 -8.17 -31.02 -15.62
N GLU A 97 -8.51 -32.18 -16.19
CA GLU A 97 -8.62 -32.36 -17.63
C GLU A 97 -9.68 -31.41 -18.23
N SER A 98 -10.79 -31.19 -17.52
CA SER A 98 -11.87 -30.31 -17.96
C SER A 98 -11.45 -28.84 -18.06
N GLU A 99 -10.68 -28.33 -17.09
CA GLU A 99 -10.17 -26.95 -17.12
C GLU A 99 -9.21 -26.72 -18.28
N VAL A 100 -8.30 -27.67 -18.52
CA VAL A 100 -7.36 -27.57 -19.65
C VAL A 100 -8.08 -27.67 -20.98
N LEU A 101 -9.08 -28.54 -21.10
CA LEU A 101 -9.91 -28.65 -22.30
C LEU A 101 -10.66 -27.33 -22.54
N PHE A 102 -11.26 -26.75 -21.50
CA PHE A 102 -11.96 -25.48 -21.60
C PHE A 102 -11.00 -24.33 -21.94
N PHE A 103 -9.85 -24.21 -21.28
CA PHE A 103 -8.80 -23.23 -21.60
C PHE A 103 -8.35 -23.33 -23.05
N ASN A 104 -8.12 -24.55 -23.53
CA ASN A 104 -7.74 -24.79 -24.92
C ASN A 104 -8.85 -24.42 -25.90
N GLN A 105 -10.12 -24.67 -25.55
CA GLN A 105 -11.27 -24.25 -26.35
C GLN A 105 -11.34 -22.72 -26.44
N VAL A 106 -11.25 -22.00 -25.32
CA VAL A 106 -11.27 -20.54 -25.28
C VAL A 106 -10.11 -19.95 -26.08
N GLY A 107 -8.90 -20.49 -25.91
CA GLY A 107 -7.72 -20.07 -26.65
C GLY A 107 -7.85 -20.23 -28.16
N LYS A 108 -8.44 -21.34 -28.61
CA LYS A 108 -8.74 -21.55 -30.04
C LYS A 108 -9.78 -20.55 -30.57
N LEU A 109 -10.83 -20.24 -29.79
CA LEU A 109 -11.83 -19.23 -30.15
C LEU A 109 -11.22 -17.82 -30.30
N LEU A 110 -10.14 -17.55 -29.57
CA LEU A 110 -9.36 -16.31 -29.65
C LEU A 110 -8.23 -16.36 -30.69
N GLY A 111 -8.12 -17.45 -31.47
CA GLY A 111 -7.17 -17.58 -32.58
C GLY A 111 -5.78 -18.08 -32.22
N PHE A 112 -5.59 -18.66 -31.03
CA PHE A 112 -4.29 -19.18 -30.59
C PHE A 112 -4.13 -20.68 -30.86
N THR A 113 -2.89 -21.09 -31.15
CA THR A 113 -2.53 -22.50 -31.34
C THR A 113 -2.38 -23.22 -30.00
N THR A 114 -2.63 -24.53 -29.97
CA THR A 114 -2.45 -25.38 -28.78
C THR A 114 -1.04 -25.25 -28.19
N THR A 115 -0.01 -25.10 -29.02
CA THR A 115 1.38 -24.92 -28.59
C THR A 115 1.62 -23.65 -27.77
N ILE A 116 0.96 -22.54 -28.11
CA ILE A 116 1.05 -21.29 -27.35
C ILE A 116 0.31 -21.44 -26.03
N LEU A 117 -0.87 -22.05 -26.06
CA LEU A 117 -1.72 -22.28 -24.89
C LEU A 117 -1.01 -23.17 -23.86
N GLU A 118 -0.37 -24.25 -24.30
CA GLU A 118 0.44 -25.12 -23.46
C GLU A 118 1.59 -24.38 -22.77
N ARG A 119 2.32 -23.54 -23.51
CA ARG A 119 3.41 -22.74 -22.93
C ARG A 119 2.90 -21.72 -21.93
N LEU A 120 1.75 -21.11 -22.20
CA LEU A 120 1.17 -20.05 -21.40
C LEU A 120 0.80 -20.56 -20.00
N TRP A 121 0.02 -21.64 -19.91
CA TRP A 121 -0.37 -22.16 -18.59
C TRP A 121 0.81 -22.79 -17.84
N LYS A 122 1.77 -23.41 -18.53
CA LYS A 122 3.01 -23.90 -17.90
C LYS A 122 3.80 -22.77 -17.27
N THR A 123 3.89 -21.63 -17.96
CA THR A 123 4.55 -20.43 -17.45
C THR A 123 3.78 -19.83 -16.27
N ALA A 124 2.44 -19.76 -16.34
CA ALA A 124 1.60 -19.31 -15.23
C ALA A 124 1.81 -20.19 -13.98
N ARG A 125 1.82 -21.53 -14.15
CA ARG A 125 2.12 -22.48 -13.07
C ARG A 125 3.52 -22.26 -12.48
N GLN A 126 4.54 -22.12 -13.32
CA GLN A 126 5.91 -21.86 -12.86
C GLN A 126 6.03 -20.56 -12.06
N GLN A 127 5.32 -19.50 -12.47
CA GLN A 127 5.30 -18.23 -11.76
C GLN A 127 4.64 -18.35 -10.39
N LEU A 128 3.51 -19.06 -10.32
CA LEU A 128 2.80 -19.35 -9.08
C LEU A 128 3.67 -20.17 -8.12
N GLU A 129 4.32 -21.23 -8.61
CA GLU A 129 5.18 -22.09 -7.79
C GLU A 129 6.52 -21.47 -7.40
N LYS A 130 6.96 -20.40 -8.08
CA LYS A 130 8.24 -19.73 -7.78
C LYS A 130 8.29 -19.22 -6.34
N ASN A 131 7.16 -18.74 -5.83
CA ASN A 131 7.04 -18.12 -4.51
C ASN A 131 6.66 -19.12 -3.40
N LEU A 132 6.44 -20.40 -3.74
CA LEU A 132 6.06 -21.41 -2.76
C LEU A 132 7.28 -21.99 -2.02
N PRO A 133 7.09 -22.46 -0.78
CA PRO A 133 8.16 -23.09 -0.01
C PRO A 133 8.76 -24.29 -0.74
N ARG A 134 10.07 -24.48 -0.58
CA ARG A 134 10.81 -25.58 -1.18
C ARG A 134 11.21 -26.59 -0.12
N GLY A 135 11.34 -27.84 -0.53
CA GLY A 135 11.75 -28.92 0.35
C GLY A 135 12.45 -30.04 -0.39
N VAL A 136 12.84 -31.05 0.37
CA VAL A 136 13.37 -32.31 -0.11
C VAL A 136 12.58 -33.43 0.55
N VAL A 137 12.18 -34.43 -0.23
CA VAL A 137 11.52 -35.63 0.28
C VAL A 137 12.36 -36.85 -0.01
N ASP A 138 12.55 -37.69 1.01
CA ASP A 138 13.15 -39.01 0.90
C ASP A 138 12.03 -40.07 0.93
N ILE A 139 11.91 -40.85 -0.14
CA ILE A 139 10.94 -41.93 -0.26
C ILE A 139 11.65 -43.24 0.07
N ILE A 140 11.30 -43.85 1.21
CA ILE A 140 12.06 -44.98 1.78
C ILE A 140 11.91 -46.25 0.92
N GLU A 141 10.69 -46.57 0.51
CA GLU A 141 10.38 -47.84 -0.17
C GLU A 141 10.74 -47.84 -1.66
N GLY A 142 11.16 -46.70 -2.21
CA GLY A 142 11.54 -46.55 -3.61
C GLY A 142 12.91 -45.89 -3.81
N GLU A 143 13.73 -45.88 -2.76
CA GLU A 143 15.10 -45.32 -2.68
C GLU A 143 15.31 -44.08 -3.55
N GLY A 144 14.77 -42.94 -3.12
CA GLY A 144 14.97 -41.71 -3.88
C GLY A 144 14.77 -40.43 -3.07
N ARG A 145 15.70 -39.50 -3.28
CA ARG A 145 15.70 -38.15 -2.71
C ARG A 145 15.31 -37.13 -3.76
N TYR A 146 14.22 -36.40 -3.54
CA TYR A 146 13.63 -35.50 -4.54
C TYR A 146 13.52 -34.08 -4.01
N LYS A 147 13.99 -33.11 -4.81
CA LYS A 147 13.70 -31.69 -4.57
C LYS A 147 12.27 -31.41 -4.99
N ILE A 148 11.51 -30.75 -4.14
CA ILE A 148 10.08 -30.50 -4.36
C ILE A 148 9.71 -29.05 -4.05
N THR A 149 8.62 -28.63 -4.68
CA THR A 149 7.82 -27.48 -4.23
C THR A 149 6.73 -28.00 -3.31
N LEU A 150 6.56 -27.37 -2.15
CA LEU A 150 5.51 -27.72 -1.21
C LEU A 150 4.22 -27.00 -1.60
N LEU A 151 3.15 -27.78 -1.80
CA LEU A 151 1.83 -27.34 -2.23
C LEU A 151 0.81 -27.66 -1.13
N ASN A 152 -0.26 -26.87 -1.02
CA ASN A 152 -1.40 -27.15 -0.12
C ASN A 152 -0.98 -27.53 1.31
N MET A 153 0.00 -26.80 1.86
CA MET A 153 0.50 -27.05 3.21
C MET A 153 -0.54 -26.64 4.26
N THR A 154 -0.76 -27.52 5.23
CA THR A 154 -1.60 -27.28 6.41
C THR A 154 -0.88 -27.83 7.65
N GLY A 155 -1.46 -27.70 8.84
CA GLY A 155 -0.91 -28.34 10.04
C GLY A 155 -0.95 -29.87 10.05
N LYS A 156 -1.60 -30.52 9.07
CA LYS A 156 -1.80 -31.98 9.03
C LYS A 156 -1.28 -32.67 7.78
N HIS A 157 -1.27 -31.98 6.65
CA HIS A 157 -0.90 -32.55 5.36
C HIS A 157 -0.25 -31.51 4.46
N PHE A 158 0.45 -32.01 3.44
CA PHE A 158 1.01 -31.23 2.34
C PHE A 158 0.93 -32.06 1.06
N SER A 159 1.15 -31.41 -0.09
CA SER A 159 1.23 -32.08 -1.39
C SER A 159 2.46 -31.65 -2.18
N PHE A 160 2.88 -32.47 -3.14
CA PHE A 160 3.99 -32.18 -4.05
C PHE A 160 3.84 -32.99 -5.34
N ARG A 161 4.56 -32.60 -6.39
CA ARG A 161 4.55 -33.29 -7.69
C ARG A 161 5.82 -34.12 -7.89
N LEU A 162 5.68 -35.29 -8.52
CA LEU A 162 6.80 -36.10 -9.01
C LEU A 162 6.48 -36.71 -10.38
N HIS A 163 7.51 -36.90 -11.22
CA HIS A 163 7.39 -37.59 -12.51
C HIS A 163 7.43 -39.13 -12.38
N LYS A 164 6.99 -39.65 -11.23
CA LYS A 164 6.89 -41.10 -10.98
C LYS A 164 5.82 -41.39 -9.94
N ALA A 165 5.15 -42.53 -10.10
CA ALA A 165 4.25 -43.05 -9.08
C ALA A 165 5.02 -43.39 -7.80
N VAL A 166 4.33 -43.31 -6.67
CA VAL A 166 4.86 -43.69 -5.37
C VAL A 166 4.04 -44.84 -4.81
N THR A 167 4.69 -45.77 -4.12
CA THR A 167 4.02 -46.89 -3.46
C THR A 167 2.94 -46.36 -2.52
N PRO A 168 1.69 -46.86 -2.60
CA PRO A 168 0.64 -46.44 -1.69
C PRO A 168 1.05 -46.63 -0.23
N ASN A 169 0.72 -45.66 0.62
CA ASN A 169 0.99 -45.70 2.06
C ASN A 169 2.47 -45.71 2.44
N CYS A 170 3.38 -45.34 1.53
CA CYS A 170 4.81 -45.35 1.81
C CYS A 170 5.25 -44.32 2.85
N ARG A 171 6.35 -44.63 3.53
CA ARG A 171 7.04 -43.65 4.39
C ARG A 171 7.77 -42.59 3.56
N ILE A 172 7.55 -41.34 3.93
CA ILE A 172 8.17 -40.16 3.34
C ILE A 172 8.85 -39.38 4.46
N ILE A 173 10.12 -39.01 4.30
CA ILE A 173 10.78 -38.06 5.19
C ILE A 173 10.83 -36.70 4.49
N LEU A 174 10.22 -35.68 5.10
CA LEU A 174 10.21 -34.32 4.58
C LEU A 174 11.31 -33.49 5.26
N HIS A 175 12.12 -32.81 4.46
CA HIS A 175 13.02 -31.75 4.87
C HIS A 175 12.58 -30.42 4.26
N VAL A 176 12.19 -29.46 5.09
CA VAL A 176 11.86 -28.11 4.62
C VAL A 176 13.15 -27.32 4.38
N ARG A 177 13.21 -26.51 3.32
CA ARG A 177 14.37 -25.67 3.03
C ARG A 177 14.29 -24.32 3.74
N LYS A 178 15.41 -23.88 4.32
CA LYS A 178 15.62 -22.55 4.90
C LYS A 178 15.92 -21.50 3.83
N SER A 179 15.78 -20.23 4.21
CA SER A 179 16.10 -19.06 3.37
C SER A 179 17.58 -19.02 2.96
N ASP A 180 18.48 -19.49 3.83
CA ASP A 180 19.92 -19.60 3.57
C ASP A 180 20.29 -20.80 2.68
N GLY A 181 19.31 -21.61 2.27
CA GLY A 181 19.48 -22.78 1.43
C GLY A 181 19.73 -24.10 2.17
N SER A 182 19.97 -24.08 3.49
CA SER A 182 20.09 -25.26 4.35
C SER A 182 18.74 -25.94 4.62
N LEU A 183 18.71 -27.06 5.34
CA LEU A 183 17.49 -27.83 5.63
C LEU A 183 17.14 -27.74 7.11
N TRP A 184 15.83 -27.71 7.41
CA TRP A 184 15.28 -27.96 8.73
C TRP A 184 15.31 -29.44 9.09
N ASP A 185 15.01 -29.74 10.36
CA ASP A 185 14.97 -31.11 10.86
C ASP A 185 13.89 -31.94 10.16
N PRO A 186 14.14 -33.24 9.94
CA PRO A 186 13.23 -34.12 9.20
C PRO A 186 11.87 -34.30 9.89
N VAL A 187 10.83 -34.41 9.07
CA VAL A 187 9.47 -34.76 9.50
C VAL A 187 9.07 -36.09 8.90
N GLN A 188 8.69 -37.05 9.75
CA GLN A 188 8.12 -38.31 9.30
C GLN A 188 6.70 -38.10 8.80
N CYS A 189 6.48 -38.56 7.58
CA CYS A 189 5.23 -38.43 6.85
C CYS A 189 4.84 -39.76 6.23
N ARG A 190 3.57 -39.90 5.89
CA ARG A 190 3.05 -41.03 5.13
C ARG A 190 2.29 -40.57 3.92
N MET A 191 2.50 -41.25 2.80
CA MET A 191 1.71 -41.04 1.59
C MET A 191 0.24 -41.36 1.89
N ALA A 192 -0.65 -40.39 1.67
CA ALA A 192 -2.08 -40.54 1.92
C ALA A 192 -2.85 -40.82 0.64
N ARG A 193 -2.53 -40.11 -0.45
CA ARG A 193 -3.17 -40.26 -1.76
C ARG A 193 -2.25 -39.79 -2.86
N GLN A 194 -2.43 -40.35 -4.06
CA GLN A 194 -1.80 -39.84 -5.28
C GLN A 194 -2.85 -39.73 -6.39
N HIS A 195 -2.68 -38.73 -7.24
CA HIS A 195 -3.49 -38.52 -8.42
C HIS A 195 -2.59 -38.34 -9.63
N VAL A 196 -2.91 -39.01 -10.74
CA VAL A 196 -2.19 -38.83 -12.01
C VAL A 196 -2.65 -37.54 -12.64
N GLU A 197 -1.74 -36.59 -12.87
CA GLU A 197 -2.03 -35.39 -13.64
C GLU A 197 -2.00 -35.75 -15.13
N LYS A 198 -3.14 -36.20 -15.67
CA LYS A 198 -3.26 -36.67 -17.07
C LYS A 198 -2.76 -35.69 -18.15
N ILE A 199 -2.62 -34.41 -17.79
CA ILE A 199 -2.18 -33.32 -18.67
C ILE A 199 -0.67 -33.36 -18.93
N GLU A 200 0.12 -33.84 -17.97
CA GLU A 200 1.56 -34.03 -18.12
C GLU A 200 1.87 -35.52 -18.00
N ALA A 201 2.39 -36.10 -19.08
CA ALA A 201 2.77 -37.50 -19.07
C ALA A 201 3.66 -37.80 -17.85
N GLU A 202 3.25 -38.80 -17.09
CA GLU A 202 3.98 -39.33 -15.94
C GLU A 202 4.11 -38.40 -14.73
N THR A 203 3.38 -37.28 -14.64
CA THR A 203 3.34 -36.42 -13.44
C THR A 203 2.25 -36.88 -12.45
N TYR A 204 2.63 -37.04 -11.18
CA TYR A 204 1.76 -37.45 -10.08
C TYR A 204 1.71 -36.36 -9.01
N LEU A 205 0.50 -35.92 -8.63
CA LEU A 205 0.27 -35.10 -7.44
C LEU A 205 0.11 -36.03 -6.23
N ILE A 206 1.09 -35.98 -5.33
CA ILE A 206 1.15 -36.83 -4.13
C ILE A 206 0.78 -35.98 -2.93
N SER A 207 -0.17 -36.43 -2.12
CA SER A 207 -0.48 -35.85 -0.81
C SER A 207 0.05 -36.74 0.30
N ALA A 208 0.70 -36.14 1.28
CA ALA A 208 1.25 -36.82 2.44
C ALA A 208 0.75 -36.19 3.75
N THR A 209 0.60 -37.03 4.77
CA THR A 209 0.18 -36.63 6.13
C THR A 209 1.35 -36.74 7.09
N TYR A 210 1.46 -35.80 8.03
CA TYR A 210 2.47 -35.87 9.08
C TYR A 210 2.14 -36.98 10.07
N GLU A 211 3.12 -37.85 10.38
CA GLU A 211 2.96 -38.92 11.39
C GLU A 211 3.38 -38.46 12.79
N GLN A 212 3.99 -37.28 12.88
CA GLN A 212 4.48 -36.68 14.12
C GLN A 212 3.92 -35.27 14.30
N PRO A 213 3.83 -34.74 15.54
CA PRO A 213 3.52 -33.35 15.78
C PRO A 213 4.55 -32.42 15.10
N ILE A 214 4.05 -31.42 14.39
CA ILE A 214 4.89 -30.36 13.82
C ILE A 214 5.33 -29.39 14.92
N ALA A 215 6.55 -28.88 14.80
CA ALA A 215 7.24 -28.08 15.81
C ALA A 215 8.22 -27.13 15.12
N GLU A 216 8.74 -26.15 15.84
CA GLU A 216 9.59 -25.09 15.30
C GLU A 216 10.85 -25.61 14.60
N ILE A 217 11.44 -26.70 15.10
CA ILE A 217 12.63 -27.35 14.52
C ILE A 217 12.42 -27.84 13.08
N HIS A 218 11.15 -28.04 12.66
CA HIS A 218 10.80 -28.58 11.36
C HIS A 218 10.58 -27.50 10.28
N GLY A 219 10.55 -26.21 10.65
CA GLY A 219 10.32 -25.11 9.71
C GLY A 219 8.86 -24.95 9.21
N ILE A 220 7.97 -25.89 9.52
CA ILE A 220 6.57 -25.88 9.07
C ILE A 220 5.76 -24.76 9.76
N PRO A 221 5.82 -24.57 11.09
CA PRO A 221 5.11 -23.47 11.75
C PRO A 221 5.49 -22.08 11.22
N GLN A 222 6.76 -21.88 10.86
CA GLN A 222 7.28 -20.63 10.30
C GLN A 222 6.69 -20.34 8.90
N ILE A 223 6.33 -21.39 8.15
CA ILE A 223 5.66 -21.27 6.86
C ILE A 223 4.16 -20.99 7.05
N LEU A 224 3.52 -21.67 8.01
CA LEU A 224 2.08 -21.56 8.24
C LEU A 224 1.68 -20.30 9.02
N GLU A 225 2.55 -19.83 9.91
CA GLU A 225 2.31 -18.70 10.81
C GLU A 225 3.51 -17.72 10.80
N PRO A 226 3.89 -17.17 9.63
CA PRO A 226 5.10 -16.36 9.48
C PRO A 226 5.17 -15.17 10.45
N GLU A 227 4.02 -14.56 10.77
CA GLU A 227 3.90 -13.43 11.69
C GLU A 227 4.40 -13.74 13.12
N LYS A 228 4.18 -14.96 13.62
CA LYS A 228 4.62 -15.35 14.98
C LYS A 228 6.12 -15.57 15.06
N TYR A 229 6.73 -15.94 13.94
CA TYR A 229 8.11 -16.39 13.85
C TYR A 229 9.04 -15.40 13.14
N ALA A 230 8.49 -14.28 12.66
CA ALA A 230 9.28 -13.17 12.17
C ALA A 230 10.26 -12.74 13.28
N PRO A 231 11.55 -12.61 12.98
CA PRO A 231 12.50 -12.12 13.97
C PRO A 231 12.02 -10.77 14.48
N LYS A 232 11.80 -10.66 15.80
CA LYS A 232 11.59 -9.36 16.45
C LYS A 232 12.89 -8.59 16.33
N GLU A 233 13.05 -7.84 15.25
CA GLU A 233 14.14 -6.89 15.14
C GLU A 233 14.02 -5.91 16.31
N ASP A 234 15.10 -5.75 17.08
CA ASP A 234 15.16 -4.72 18.11
C ASP A 234 15.17 -3.36 17.42
N THR A 235 13.97 -2.88 17.15
CA THR A 235 13.69 -1.60 16.52
C THR A 235 13.57 -0.50 17.57
N THR A 236 13.87 -0.78 18.85
CA THR A 236 13.74 0.20 19.92
C THR A 236 14.86 1.23 19.81
N LEU A 237 14.48 2.50 19.69
CA LEU A 237 15.42 3.61 19.81
C LEU A 237 15.16 4.29 21.16
N HIS A 238 16.22 4.46 21.96
CA HIS A 238 16.17 5.13 23.25
C HIS A 238 16.65 6.59 23.09
N PRO A 239 15.73 7.57 22.98
CA PRO A 239 16.09 8.98 22.88
C PRO A 239 16.63 9.47 24.23
N ARG A 240 17.51 10.49 24.23
CA ARG A 240 17.96 11.13 25.48
C ARG A 240 16.86 12.01 26.06
N LEU A 241 16.06 12.65 25.20
CA LEU A 241 14.91 13.44 25.64
C LEU A 241 13.81 12.51 26.15
N ASN A 242 13.49 12.59 27.44
CA ASN A 242 12.50 11.73 28.07
C ASN A 242 11.06 12.02 27.61
N SER A 243 10.84 13.11 26.86
CA SER A 243 9.59 13.48 26.19
C SER A 243 9.38 12.76 24.86
N LEU A 244 10.38 12.04 24.36
CA LEU A 244 10.31 11.30 23.11
C LEU A 244 10.18 9.78 23.33
N HIS A 245 9.63 9.14 22.31
CA HIS A 245 9.80 7.73 22.02
C HIS A 245 10.40 7.59 20.63
N GLY A 246 11.28 6.60 20.44
CA GLY A 246 11.93 6.37 19.16
C GLY A 246 11.75 4.93 18.71
N ARG A 247 11.70 4.75 17.38
CA ARG A 247 11.98 3.45 16.77
C ARG A 247 12.93 3.61 15.59
N TYR A 248 13.70 2.57 15.32
CA TYR A 248 14.40 2.43 14.06
C TYR A 248 13.45 1.88 12.99
N VAL A 249 13.47 2.50 11.82
CA VAL A 249 12.72 2.05 10.64
C VAL A 249 13.66 1.81 9.46
N LYS A 250 13.18 1.09 8.44
CA LYS A 250 13.87 0.86 7.18
C LYS A 250 13.20 1.64 6.05
N CYS A 251 13.99 2.14 5.10
CA CYS A 251 13.46 2.85 3.94
C CYS A 251 12.89 1.85 2.92
N PHE A 252 11.63 2.04 2.49
CA PHE A 252 11.06 1.24 1.41
C PHE A 252 11.77 1.44 0.07
N VAL A 253 12.29 2.65 -0.19
CA VAL A 253 12.88 3.00 -1.49
C VAL A 253 14.24 2.35 -1.67
N CYS A 254 15.18 2.57 -0.76
CA CYS A 254 16.58 2.13 -0.91
C CYS A 254 17.00 1.02 0.07
N GLY A 255 16.13 0.61 1.00
CA GLY A 255 16.45 -0.43 1.98
C GLY A 255 17.38 0.02 3.11
N THR A 256 17.75 1.31 3.20
CA THR A 256 18.56 1.82 4.30
C THR A 256 17.91 1.50 5.64
N GLU A 257 18.65 0.84 6.51
CA GLU A 257 18.18 0.43 7.83
C GLU A 257 18.54 1.46 8.91
N LYS A 258 17.96 1.27 10.11
CA LYS A 258 18.25 2.06 11.31
C LYS A 258 18.05 3.57 11.13
N ILE A 259 16.97 3.96 10.45
CA ILE A 259 16.54 5.36 10.36
C ILE A 259 15.81 5.73 11.65
N PRO A 260 16.24 6.76 12.41
CA PRO A 260 15.54 7.20 13.60
C PRO A 260 14.15 7.76 13.28
N PHE A 261 13.12 7.21 13.91
CA PHE A 261 11.75 7.71 13.83
C PHE A 261 11.29 8.11 15.22
N TYR A 262 11.39 9.41 15.53
CA TYR A 262 10.94 9.97 16.80
C TYR A 262 9.43 10.27 16.77
N ARG A 263 8.79 10.06 17.92
CA ARG A 263 7.44 10.53 18.22
C ARG A 263 7.43 11.21 19.58
N LEU A 264 6.70 12.31 19.66
CA LEU A 264 6.46 13.01 20.91
C LEU A 264 5.49 12.21 21.79
N ARG A 265 5.79 12.11 23.10
CA ARG A 265 4.88 11.51 24.07
C ARG A 265 3.62 12.36 24.20
N THR A 266 2.47 11.70 24.30
CA THR A 266 1.18 12.37 24.46
C THR A 266 1.17 13.25 25.71
N ARG A 267 0.65 14.48 25.59
CA ARG A 267 0.57 15.49 26.68
C ARG A 267 1.93 15.84 27.32
N SER A 268 3.04 15.69 26.59
CA SER A 268 4.38 16.03 27.09
C SER A 268 4.76 17.50 26.94
N MET A 269 4.08 18.24 26.06
CA MET A 269 4.36 19.65 25.79
C MET A 269 3.12 20.50 25.97
N VAL A 270 3.31 21.74 26.42
CA VAL A 270 2.31 22.80 26.34
C VAL A 270 2.42 23.44 24.95
N THR A 271 1.31 23.46 24.23
CA THR A 271 1.27 23.93 22.85
C THR A 271 0.31 25.10 22.67
N LYS A 272 0.60 25.94 21.68
CA LYS A 272 -0.28 27.03 21.21
C LYS A 272 -0.27 27.03 19.68
N PRO A 273 -1.42 27.11 19.01
CA PRO A 273 -1.43 27.32 17.56
C PRO A 273 -1.00 28.76 17.24
N ASN A 274 -0.19 28.93 16.19
CA ASN A 274 0.06 30.24 15.59
C ASN A 274 -1.18 30.74 14.81
N ILE A 275 -1.11 31.93 14.23
CA ILE A 275 -2.24 32.52 13.47
C ILE A 275 -2.70 31.65 12.28
N PHE A 276 -1.83 30.80 11.72
CA PHE A 276 -2.15 29.89 10.62
C PHE A 276 -2.66 28.52 11.10
N GLY A 277 -2.58 28.24 12.40
CA GLY A 277 -2.98 26.95 13.00
C GLY A 277 -1.85 25.93 13.08
N VAL A 278 -0.60 26.33 12.83
CA VAL A 278 0.57 25.48 13.09
C VAL A 278 0.75 25.38 14.60
N ILE A 279 0.83 24.16 15.11
CA ILE A 279 1.07 23.92 16.52
C ILE A 279 2.52 24.24 16.84
N THR A 280 2.76 25.15 17.79
CA THR A 280 4.09 25.42 18.32
C THR A 280 4.20 24.95 19.77
N TYR A 281 5.43 24.61 20.16
CA TYR A 281 5.74 24.01 21.45
C TYR A 281 6.37 25.07 22.34
N LEU A 282 5.67 25.48 23.40
CA LEU A 282 6.09 26.61 24.23
C LEU A 282 6.99 26.20 25.40
N LYS A 283 6.64 25.09 26.06
CA LYS A 283 7.38 24.55 27.21
C LYS A 283 7.00 23.10 27.46
N SER A 284 7.79 22.40 28.27
CA SER A 284 7.45 21.05 28.72
C SER A 284 6.25 21.06 29.68
N ALA A 285 5.50 19.96 29.64
CA ALA A 285 4.44 19.68 30.60
C ALA A 285 5.01 18.80 31.72
N GLY A 286 5.00 19.31 32.96
CA GLY A 286 5.54 18.59 34.12
C GLY A 286 7.06 18.48 34.07
N ASN A 287 7.58 17.30 34.43
CA ASN A 287 9.03 17.04 34.60
C ASN A 287 9.71 16.45 33.35
N LEU A 288 9.09 16.62 32.17
CA LEU A 288 9.64 16.11 30.92
C LEU A 288 10.57 17.14 30.26
N ASP A 289 11.50 16.66 29.45
CA ASP A 289 12.43 17.50 28.70
C ASP A 289 11.71 18.21 27.56
N PHE A 290 11.97 19.49 27.38
CA PHE A 290 11.38 20.26 26.28
C PHE A 290 11.83 19.72 24.92
N CYS A 291 10.88 19.64 23.98
CA CYS A 291 11.16 19.25 22.59
C CYS A 291 10.28 20.07 21.64
N ASN A 292 10.90 20.87 20.78
CA ASN A 292 10.20 21.45 19.62
C ASN A 292 10.06 20.36 18.54
N PHE A 293 8.97 19.60 18.59
CA PHE A 293 8.80 18.44 17.72
C PHE A 293 8.63 18.80 16.24
N ASN A 294 8.29 20.04 15.90
CA ASN A 294 8.24 20.49 14.50
C ASN A 294 9.60 20.27 13.82
N LEU A 295 10.71 20.45 14.56
CA LEU A 295 12.06 20.21 14.04
C LEU A 295 12.26 18.76 13.61
N LEU A 296 11.63 17.81 14.31
CA LEU A 296 11.79 16.38 14.09
C LEU A 296 10.68 15.76 13.25
N ASP A 297 9.63 16.49 12.89
CA ASP A 297 8.38 15.93 12.36
C ASP A 297 8.58 15.21 11.02
N VAL A 298 9.42 15.75 10.13
CA VAL A 298 9.82 15.08 8.88
C VAL A 298 11.04 14.18 9.12
N LYS A 299 10.90 12.90 8.79
CA LYS A 299 11.95 11.87 8.94
C LYS A 299 12.62 11.67 7.60
N VAL A 300 13.94 11.58 7.60
CA VAL A 300 14.76 11.58 6.38
C VAL A 300 15.53 10.27 6.28
N CYS A 301 15.46 9.61 5.13
CA CYS A 301 16.37 8.52 4.77
C CYS A 301 17.70 9.11 4.30
N PRO A 302 18.82 8.87 4.99
CA PRO A 302 20.11 9.41 4.58
C PRO A 302 20.70 8.73 3.35
N GLY A 303 20.18 7.56 2.94
CA GLY A 303 20.66 6.81 1.79
C GLY A 303 20.15 7.35 0.46
N CYS A 304 18.87 7.73 0.38
CA CYS A 304 18.24 8.18 -0.86
C CYS A 304 17.48 9.50 -0.76
N GLY A 305 17.52 10.18 0.40
CA GLY A 305 16.82 11.45 0.62
C GLY A 305 15.29 11.35 0.66
N PHE A 306 14.73 10.14 0.64
CA PHE A 306 13.28 9.96 0.86
C PHE A 306 12.90 10.51 2.24
N ALA A 307 11.88 11.36 2.31
CA ALA A 307 11.49 12.00 3.56
C ALA A 307 9.97 12.09 3.73
N SER A 308 9.48 11.81 4.93
CA SER A 308 8.05 11.91 5.24
C SER A 308 7.76 12.02 6.73
N LYS A 309 6.57 12.53 7.07
CA LYS A 309 6.00 12.52 8.42
C LYS A 309 5.27 11.23 8.74
N ASP A 310 4.75 10.55 7.72
CA ASP A 310 3.95 9.35 7.90
C ASP A 310 4.84 8.15 8.25
N TYR A 311 4.50 7.50 9.36
CA TYR A 311 5.15 6.27 9.78
C TYR A 311 4.92 5.13 8.80
N GLY A 312 3.75 5.07 8.15
CA GLY A 312 3.41 4.09 7.13
C GLY A 312 4.22 4.21 5.84
N HIS A 313 4.93 5.33 5.64
CA HIS A 313 5.86 5.51 4.52
C HIS A 313 7.24 4.85 4.76
N PHE A 314 7.44 4.20 5.91
CA PHE A 314 8.65 3.45 6.23
C PHE A 314 8.32 2.01 6.63
N ARG A 315 9.27 1.11 6.42
CA ARG A 315 9.14 -0.30 6.78
C ARG A 315 9.55 -0.51 8.23
N VAL A 316 8.69 -1.13 9.02
CA VAL A 316 8.93 -1.43 10.44
C VAL A 316 9.02 -2.93 10.64
N ASN A 317 8.06 -3.66 10.08
CA ASN A 317 8.01 -5.11 10.09
C ASN A 317 8.44 -5.68 8.74
N PHE A 318 8.76 -6.97 8.75
CA PHE A 318 9.20 -7.69 7.56
C PHE A 318 8.14 -7.68 6.44
N ASP A 319 6.87 -7.84 6.79
CA ASP A 319 5.75 -7.98 5.83
C ASP A 319 5.10 -6.65 5.42
N ASP A 320 5.54 -5.52 6.00
CA ASP A 320 4.97 -4.21 5.67
C ASP A 320 5.14 -3.93 4.17
N GLN A 321 4.05 -3.56 3.52
CA GLN A 321 4.05 -3.17 2.12
C GLN A 321 4.12 -1.65 2.01
N PRO A 322 4.87 -1.12 1.02
CA PRO A 322 4.88 0.31 0.78
C PRO A 322 3.47 0.75 0.36
N PRO A 323 2.96 1.87 0.89
CA PRO A 323 1.66 2.38 0.48
C PRO A 323 1.71 3.02 -0.91
N PHE A 324 2.85 3.01 -1.61
CA PHE A 324 3.05 3.59 -2.93
C PHE A 324 3.91 2.68 -3.83
N ASP A 325 3.84 2.90 -5.14
CA ASP A 325 4.62 2.16 -6.13
C ASP A 325 6.10 2.64 -6.10
N ILE A 326 6.98 1.78 -5.59
CA ILE A 326 8.41 2.08 -5.46
C ILE A 326 9.08 2.30 -6.81
N GLU A 327 8.73 1.53 -7.84
CA GLU A 327 9.38 1.60 -9.16
C GLU A 327 9.01 2.92 -9.85
N ARG A 328 7.73 3.30 -9.79
CA ARG A 328 7.29 4.62 -10.28
C ARG A 328 7.91 5.77 -9.51
N PHE A 329 8.05 5.63 -8.19
CA PHE A 329 8.70 6.64 -7.37
C PHE A 329 10.17 6.82 -7.74
N LYS A 330 10.93 5.72 -7.87
CA LYS A 330 12.37 5.73 -8.18
C LYS A 330 12.71 6.36 -9.51
N SER A 331 11.79 6.30 -10.48
CA SER A 331 12.00 6.87 -11.81
C SER A 331 12.35 8.36 -11.75
N GLY A 332 13.60 8.71 -12.07
CA GLY A 332 14.11 10.09 -12.03
C GLY A 332 14.32 10.68 -10.64
N TRP A 333 14.19 9.87 -9.58
CA TRP A 333 14.34 10.34 -8.19
C TRP A 333 15.76 10.81 -7.88
N ASP A 334 16.76 10.03 -8.28
CA ASP A 334 18.17 10.31 -7.97
C ASP A 334 18.60 11.70 -8.46
N GLN A 335 18.17 12.09 -9.66
CA GLN A 335 18.46 13.41 -10.23
C GLN A 335 17.74 14.54 -9.47
N LYS A 336 16.48 14.33 -9.08
CA LYS A 336 15.66 15.33 -8.38
C LYS A 336 16.18 15.61 -6.97
N ILE A 337 16.63 14.57 -6.26
CA ILE A 337 17.02 14.69 -4.84
C ILE A 337 18.52 15.01 -4.66
N GLN A 338 19.35 14.79 -5.69
CA GLN A 338 20.81 14.91 -5.60
C GLN A 338 21.32 16.20 -4.91
N PRO A 339 20.81 17.41 -5.23
CA PRO A 339 21.31 18.63 -4.60
C PRO A 339 21.09 18.63 -3.07
N LEU A 340 19.88 18.26 -2.63
CA LEU A 340 19.54 18.19 -1.21
C LEU A 340 20.30 17.05 -0.51
N LEU A 341 20.49 15.93 -1.20
CA LEU A 341 21.23 14.79 -0.65
C LEU A 341 22.70 15.12 -0.43
N GLN A 342 23.32 15.91 -1.32
CA GLN A 342 24.70 16.39 -1.16
C GLN A 342 24.84 17.33 0.03
N GLU A 343 23.86 18.21 0.27
CA GLU A 343 23.82 19.07 1.45
C GLU A 343 23.65 18.26 2.75
N LEU A 344 22.88 17.17 2.71
CA LEU A 344 22.66 16.30 3.87
C LEU A 344 23.89 15.48 4.28
N GLN A 345 24.71 14.99 3.33
CA GLN A 345 25.80 14.07 3.65
C GLN A 345 26.76 14.55 4.77
N PRO A 346 27.29 15.80 4.73
CA PRO A 346 28.18 16.27 5.79
C PRO A 346 27.47 16.45 7.13
N GLU A 347 26.17 16.72 7.13
CA GLU A 347 25.36 17.06 8.31
C GLU A 347 24.39 15.93 8.73
N LYS A 348 24.61 14.71 8.24
CA LYS A 348 23.69 13.58 8.41
C LYS A 348 23.37 13.31 9.88
N GLU A 349 24.37 13.32 10.74
CA GLU A 349 24.18 13.05 12.18
C GLU A 349 23.35 14.15 12.85
N SER A 350 23.61 15.41 12.48
CA SER A 350 22.86 16.59 12.94
C SER A 350 21.39 16.51 12.51
N CYS A 351 21.14 16.14 11.24
CA CYS A 351 19.79 15.97 10.71
C CYS A 351 19.03 14.79 11.34
N LEU A 352 19.70 13.70 11.72
CA LEU A 352 19.05 12.53 12.33
C LEU A 352 18.97 12.59 13.87
N SER A 353 19.55 13.63 14.48
CA SER A 353 19.56 13.86 15.92
C SER A 353 18.18 14.27 16.46
N GLU A 354 17.91 13.94 17.71
CA GLU A 354 16.74 14.45 18.46
C GLU A 354 16.87 15.94 18.84
N ASN A 355 18.08 16.52 18.74
CA ASN A 355 18.36 17.94 18.93
C ASN A 355 18.61 18.63 17.57
N ARG A 356 17.82 18.28 16.54
CA ARG A 356 17.98 18.79 15.18
C ARG A 356 17.87 20.33 15.16
N PRO A 357 18.85 21.07 14.59
CA PRO A 357 18.75 22.52 14.45
C PRO A 357 17.76 22.94 13.35
N ILE A 358 17.27 24.19 13.41
CA ILE A 358 16.29 24.75 12.46
C ILE A 358 16.75 24.60 11.00
N GLY A 359 18.01 24.90 10.68
CA GLY A 359 18.55 24.74 9.32
C GLY A 359 18.42 23.31 8.78
N MET A 360 18.63 22.30 9.62
CA MET A 360 18.45 20.90 9.23
C MET A 360 16.97 20.49 9.16
N ALA A 361 16.10 21.11 9.96
CA ALA A 361 14.66 20.93 9.85
C ALA A 361 14.11 21.48 8.53
N ILE A 362 14.61 22.63 8.08
CA ILE A 362 14.33 23.21 6.76
C ILE A 362 14.81 22.26 5.65
N LEU A 363 16.04 21.74 5.73
CA LEU A 363 16.53 20.75 4.77
C LEU A 363 15.64 19.49 4.72
N ALA A 364 15.25 18.97 5.88
CA ALA A 364 14.33 17.82 5.98
C ALA A 364 12.96 18.12 5.35
N ASN A 365 12.40 19.31 5.59
CA ASN A 365 11.15 19.75 5.00
C ASN A 365 11.26 19.87 3.47
N ASN A 366 12.33 20.44 2.94
CA ASN A 366 12.59 20.50 1.50
C ASN A 366 12.65 19.10 0.85
N MET A 367 13.30 18.13 1.51
CA MET A 367 13.27 16.73 1.09
C MET A 367 11.86 16.13 1.17
N GLY A 368 11.09 16.49 2.20
CA GLY A 368 9.69 16.08 2.36
C GLY A 368 8.81 16.58 1.23
N VAL A 369 8.92 17.86 0.86
CA VAL A 369 8.22 18.45 -0.29
C VAL A 369 8.62 17.75 -1.59
N ALA A 370 9.91 17.50 -1.81
CA ALA A 370 10.39 16.78 -2.99
C ALA A 370 9.80 15.37 -3.07
N THR A 371 9.77 14.67 -1.93
CA THR A 371 9.20 13.31 -1.80
C THR A 371 7.70 13.31 -2.09
N LEU A 372 6.93 14.17 -1.45
CA LEU A 372 5.48 14.27 -1.65
C LEU A 372 5.13 14.67 -3.08
N THR A 373 5.89 15.60 -3.68
CA THR A 373 5.72 15.96 -5.10
C THR A 373 5.88 14.74 -5.99
N LYS A 374 6.90 13.90 -5.73
CA LYS A 374 7.11 12.66 -6.49
C LYS A 374 6.02 11.61 -6.24
N LEU A 375 5.49 11.53 -5.02
CA LEU A 375 4.36 10.67 -4.69
C LEU A 375 3.08 11.12 -5.40
N VAL A 376 2.83 12.42 -5.52
CA VAL A 376 1.70 12.98 -6.28
C VAL A 376 1.82 12.66 -7.77
N GLU A 377 3.01 12.81 -8.35
CA GLU A 377 3.29 12.44 -9.75
C GLU A 377 3.02 10.95 -10.03
N SER A 378 3.32 10.07 -9.06
CA SER A 378 3.20 8.61 -9.22
C SER A 378 1.83 8.05 -8.81
N ALA A 379 1.03 8.80 -8.05
CA ALA A 379 -0.31 8.39 -7.62
C ALA A 379 -1.30 8.33 -8.80
N THR A 380 -2.10 7.28 -8.86
CA THR A 380 -3.19 7.12 -9.83
C THR A 380 -4.54 7.56 -9.29
N ASP A 381 -4.72 7.43 -7.97
CA ASP A 381 -5.95 7.78 -7.26
C ASP A 381 -6.00 9.29 -6.95
N PRO A 382 -7.03 10.03 -7.42
CA PRO A 382 -7.23 11.45 -7.11
C PRO A 382 -7.30 11.76 -5.62
N GLU A 383 -8.01 10.94 -4.83
CA GLU A 383 -8.19 11.19 -3.39
C GLU A 383 -6.85 11.16 -2.66
N LYS A 384 -6.04 10.15 -2.99
CA LYS A 384 -4.68 10.04 -2.48
C LYS A 384 -3.81 11.24 -2.88
N LYS A 385 -3.96 11.78 -4.09
CA LYS A 385 -3.26 13.01 -4.50
C LYS A 385 -3.63 14.18 -3.61
N TYR A 386 -4.92 14.36 -3.30
CA TYR A 386 -5.37 15.45 -2.44
C TYR A 386 -4.84 15.30 -1.01
N VAL A 387 -4.76 14.08 -0.47
CA VAL A 387 -4.13 13.83 0.83
C VAL A 387 -2.65 14.24 0.83
N LEU A 388 -1.89 13.80 -0.19
CA LEU A 388 -0.47 14.14 -0.32
C LEU A 388 -0.26 15.65 -0.50
N LEU A 389 -1.10 16.33 -1.29
CA LEU A 389 -1.03 17.77 -1.49
C LEU A 389 -1.34 18.55 -0.20
N ARG A 390 -2.30 18.09 0.61
CA ARG A 390 -2.56 18.67 1.95
C ARG A 390 -1.37 18.50 2.89
N GLU A 391 -0.68 17.35 2.83
CA GLU A 391 0.55 17.15 3.61
C GLU A 391 1.66 18.11 3.14
N THR A 392 1.80 18.33 1.83
CA THR A 392 2.74 19.32 1.27
C THR A 392 2.40 20.73 1.77
N THR A 393 1.12 21.13 1.75
CA THR A 393 0.66 22.40 2.33
C THR A 393 1.06 22.51 3.81
N SER A 394 0.89 21.44 4.59
CA SER A 394 1.30 21.43 6.01
C SER A 394 2.80 21.64 6.18
N ILE A 395 3.65 20.99 5.36
CA ILE A 395 5.10 21.20 5.42
C ILE A 395 5.46 22.66 5.14
N HIS A 396 4.89 23.27 4.10
CA HIS A 396 5.12 24.68 3.79
C HIS A 396 4.71 25.61 4.95
N THR A 397 3.56 25.36 5.59
CA THR A 397 3.13 26.19 6.73
C THR A 397 4.06 26.07 7.95
N VAL A 398 4.60 24.89 8.23
CA VAL A 398 5.60 24.70 9.30
C VAL A 398 6.93 25.34 8.93
N GLN A 399 7.34 25.23 7.67
CA GLN A 399 8.56 25.84 7.17
C GLN A 399 8.50 27.37 7.20
N ALA A 400 7.31 27.96 6.96
CA ALA A 400 7.08 29.38 7.15
C ALA A 400 7.36 29.83 8.60
N GLU A 401 6.92 29.05 9.60
CA GLU A 401 7.22 29.33 11.01
C GLU A 401 8.73 29.36 11.26
N PHE A 402 9.48 28.37 10.75
CA PHE A 402 10.93 28.33 10.91
C PHE A 402 11.63 29.55 10.31
N TYR A 403 11.21 29.99 9.12
CA TYR A 403 11.78 31.21 8.54
C TYR A 403 11.39 32.45 9.31
N MET A 404 10.20 32.50 9.92
CA MET A 404 9.79 33.60 10.77
C MET A 404 10.63 33.65 12.06
N GLU A 405 10.88 32.50 12.71
CA GLU A 405 11.76 32.38 13.88
C GLU A 405 13.20 32.85 13.58
N GLU A 406 13.69 32.61 12.36
CA GLU A 406 15.00 33.05 11.88
C GLU A 406 15.02 34.50 11.33
N ASN A 407 13.93 35.27 11.53
CA ASN A 407 13.76 36.64 11.03
C ASN A 407 13.89 36.77 9.49
N GLN A 408 13.55 35.72 8.73
CA GLN A 408 13.56 35.67 7.27
C GLN A 408 12.13 35.79 6.71
N GLN A 409 11.47 36.93 6.98
CA GLN A 409 10.07 37.17 6.64
C GLN A 409 9.76 36.92 5.15
N ASP A 410 10.60 37.37 4.23
CA ASP A 410 10.36 37.15 2.78
C ASP A 410 10.27 35.67 2.41
N LYS A 411 11.10 34.82 3.03
CA LYS A 411 11.05 33.36 2.81
C LYS A 411 9.83 32.75 3.49
N ALA A 412 9.51 33.19 4.70
CA ALA A 412 8.30 32.73 5.41
C ALA A 412 7.04 33.00 4.56
N GLU A 413 6.95 34.20 3.98
CA GLU A 413 5.85 34.57 3.11
C GLU A 413 5.84 33.78 1.80
N SER A 414 7.01 33.51 1.20
CA SER A 414 7.12 32.64 0.02
C SER A 414 6.57 31.24 0.30
N GLU A 415 6.87 30.67 1.47
CA GLU A 415 6.33 29.37 1.90
C GLU A 415 4.81 29.42 2.10
N LEU A 416 4.28 30.49 2.71
CA LEU A 416 2.82 30.69 2.82
C LEU A 416 2.15 30.79 1.45
N ARG A 417 2.78 31.46 0.47
CA ARG A 417 2.27 31.52 -0.91
C ARG A 417 2.31 30.18 -1.61
N ALA A 418 3.35 29.36 -1.38
CA ALA A 418 3.40 27.99 -1.88
C ALA A 418 2.26 27.13 -1.27
N ALA A 419 2.06 27.23 0.05
CA ALA A 419 0.94 26.58 0.75
C ALA A 419 -0.41 27.01 0.17
N GLN A 420 -0.63 28.31 -0.01
CA GLN A 420 -1.86 28.90 -0.57
C GLN A 420 -2.14 28.39 -1.98
N LYS A 421 -1.13 28.36 -2.86
CA LYS A 421 -1.25 27.89 -4.24
C LYS A 421 -1.73 26.43 -4.29
N ILE A 422 -1.13 25.57 -3.48
CA ILE A 422 -1.50 24.15 -3.41
C ILE A 422 -2.91 23.99 -2.82
N ALA A 423 -3.20 24.69 -1.73
CA ALA A 423 -4.50 24.65 -1.05
C ALA A 423 -5.64 25.09 -1.99
N ASN A 424 -5.45 26.19 -2.73
CA ASN A 424 -6.42 26.66 -3.72
C ASN A 424 -6.67 25.62 -4.83
N ALA A 425 -5.62 24.96 -5.32
CA ALA A 425 -5.73 23.97 -6.40
C ALA A 425 -6.53 22.72 -6.03
N ILE A 426 -6.67 22.43 -4.74
CA ILE A 426 -7.41 21.24 -4.26
C ILE A 426 -8.72 21.59 -3.57
N PHE A 427 -8.96 22.85 -3.22
CA PHE A 427 -10.05 23.26 -2.34
C PHE A 427 -11.44 22.81 -2.82
N GLU A 428 -11.72 22.97 -4.12
CA GLU A 428 -13.01 22.58 -4.73
C GLU A 428 -13.23 21.06 -4.81
N HIS A 429 -12.18 20.27 -4.59
CA HIS A 429 -12.22 18.80 -4.62
C HIS A 429 -12.30 18.18 -3.23
N LEU A 430 -12.31 18.99 -2.18
CA LEU A 430 -12.37 18.51 -0.80
C LEU A 430 -13.80 18.62 -0.26
N ASP A 431 -14.20 17.59 0.48
CA ASP A 431 -15.46 17.56 1.23
C ASP A 431 -15.20 17.34 2.72
N GLY A 432 -16.23 17.58 3.54
CA GLY A 432 -16.20 17.31 4.98
C GLY A 432 -15.14 18.11 5.76
N VAL A 433 -14.58 17.49 6.80
CA VAL A 433 -13.56 18.10 7.68
C VAL A 433 -12.34 18.63 6.91
N PRO A 434 -11.77 17.91 5.91
CA PRO A 434 -10.69 18.43 5.06
C PRO A 434 -10.96 19.79 4.43
N SER A 435 -12.14 20.03 3.87
CA SER A 435 -12.45 21.30 3.19
C SER A 435 -12.57 22.45 4.19
N LEU A 436 -13.16 22.20 5.37
CA LEU A 436 -13.23 23.19 6.45
C LEU A 436 -11.84 23.62 6.96
N HIS A 437 -10.89 22.68 7.09
CA HIS A 437 -9.53 23.00 7.51
C HIS A 437 -8.77 23.79 6.43
N VAL A 438 -8.92 23.42 5.15
CA VAL A 438 -8.28 24.15 4.04
C VAL A 438 -8.90 25.55 3.89
N ALA A 439 -10.22 25.69 4.01
CA ALA A 439 -10.90 26.98 4.03
C ALA A 439 -10.31 27.89 5.12
N LEU A 440 -10.19 27.39 6.36
CA LEU A 440 -9.66 28.18 7.47
C LEU A 440 -8.22 28.64 7.23
N LEU A 441 -7.35 27.76 6.70
CA LEU A 441 -5.98 28.12 6.34
C LEU A 441 -5.95 29.21 5.26
N LEU A 442 -6.69 29.02 4.17
CA LEU A 442 -6.77 29.99 3.08
C LEU A 442 -7.30 31.34 3.58
N PHE A 443 -8.27 31.34 4.49
CA PHE A 443 -8.83 32.55 5.08
C PHE A 443 -7.76 33.31 5.87
N ARG A 444 -7.01 32.62 6.74
CA ARG A 444 -5.95 33.22 7.55
C ARG A 444 -4.82 33.79 6.68
N ILE A 445 -4.42 33.07 5.64
CA ILE A 445 -3.44 33.57 4.65
C ILE A 445 -3.97 34.83 3.95
N ALA A 446 -5.23 34.82 3.51
CA ALA A 446 -5.84 35.97 2.84
C ALA A 446 -5.90 37.20 3.77
N ILE A 447 -6.25 37.02 5.04
CA ILE A 447 -6.23 38.11 6.03
C ILE A 447 -4.81 38.66 6.23
N TYR A 448 -3.83 37.77 6.41
CA TYR A 448 -2.43 38.16 6.59
C TYR A 448 -1.87 38.98 5.42
N PHE A 449 -2.23 38.62 4.18
CA PHE A 449 -1.83 39.34 2.97
C PHE A 449 -2.78 40.47 2.53
N LYS A 450 -3.80 40.83 3.33
CA LYS A 450 -4.84 41.84 3.01
C LYS A 450 -5.65 41.53 1.74
N GLU A 451 -5.82 40.26 1.39
CA GLU A 451 -6.58 39.78 0.24
C GLU A 451 -8.08 39.65 0.59
N LEU A 452 -8.71 40.78 0.93
CA LEU A 452 -10.07 40.81 1.49
C LEU A 452 -11.14 40.22 0.56
N LYS A 453 -10.92 40.23 -0.75
CA LYS A 453 -11.82 39.61 -1.73
C LYS A 453 -11.86 38.09 -1.54
N ASP A 454 -10.71 37.46 -1.39
CA ASP A 454 -10.58 36.02 -1.23
C ASP A 454 -11.06 35.58 0.16
N ALA A 455 -10.71 36.36 1.19
CA ALA A 455 -11.26 36.20 2.53
C ALA A 455 -12.81 36.21 2.52
N GLY A 456 -13.42 37.16 1.79
CA GLY A 456 -14.87 37.26 1.64
C GLY A 456 -15.51 36.05 0.94
N GLN A 457 -14.83 35.44 -0.04
CA GLN A 457 -15.31 34.21 -0.68
C GLN A 457 -15.35 33.04 0.31
N ILE A 458 -14.32 32.90 1.14
CA ILE A 458 -14.23 31.83 2.14
C ILE A 458 -15.22 32.02 3.28
N MET A 459 -15.49 33.27 3.70
CA MET A 459 -16.57 33.57 4.64
C MET A 459 -17.92 33.10 4.09
N ARG A 460 -18.23 33.40 2.82
CA ARG A 460 -19.46 32.93 2.18
C ARG A 460 -19.53 31.42 2.10
N PHE A 461 -18.43 30.74 1.77
CA PHE A 461 -18.37 29.28 1.80
C PHE A 461 -18.73 28.76 3.20
N THR A 462 -18.08 29.30 4.23
CA THR A 462 -18.29 28.89 5.63
C THR A 462 -19.73 29.18 6.09
N ASP A 463 -20.31 30.33 5.76
CA ASP A 463 -21.68 30.65 6.12
C ASP A 463 -22.71 29.73 5.45
N ASN A 464 -22.43 29.31 4.21
CA ASN A 464 -23.34 28.44 3.45
C ASN A 464 -23.12 26.94 3.70
N TYR A 465 -21.99 26.53 4.31
CA TYR A 465 -21.59 25.12 4.47
C TYR A 465 -22.66 24.24 5.12
N ASN A 466 -23.36 24.75 6.15
CA ASN A 466 -24.44 24.05 6.83
C ASN A 466 -25.73 24.89 6.86
N LYS A 467 -26.03 25.60 5.77
CA LYS A 467 -27.20 26.49 5.68
C LYS A 467 -28.52 25.77 5.92
N ASP A 468 -28.61 24.53 5.46
CA ASP A 468 -29.81 23.69 5.57
C ASP A 468 -29.91 22.94 6.90
N GLY A 469 -28.93 23.09 7.80
CA GLY A 469 -28.92 22.42 9.12
C GLY A 469 -28.88 20.90 9.06
N ARG A 470 -28.36 20.32 7.97
CA ARG A 470 -28.35 18.86 7.74
C ARG A 470 -27.22 18.13 8.46
N LEU A 471 -26.19 18.83 8.93
CA LEU A 471 -25.11 18.21 9.68
C LEU A 471 -25.62 17.68 11.03
N ALA A 472 -25.38 16.40 11.29
CA ALA A 472 -25.73 15.76 12.55
C ALA A 472 -25.00 16.42 13.74
N GLN A 473 -25.75 16.91 14.72
CA GLN A 473 -25.18 17.55 15.90
C GLN A 473 -24.27 16.58 16.66
N GLY A 474 -23.05 17.03 16.96
CA GLY A 474 -22.04 16.21 17.65
C GLY A 474 -21.18 15.32 16.74
N SER A 475 -21.44 15.28 15.43
CA SER A 475 -20.50 14.68 14.47
C SER A 475 -19.19 15.45 14.43
N ASP A 476 -18.11 14.81 13.98
CA ASP A 476 -16.80 15.46 13.89
C ASP A 476 -16.79 16.58 12.85
N GLU A 477 -17.55 16.43 11.76
CA GLU A 477 -17.77 17.48 10.78
C GLU A 477 -18.55 18.67 11.35
N TYR A 478 -19.59 18.43 12.15
CA TYR A 478 -20.32 19.50 12.83
C TYR A 478 -19.43 20.26 13.82
N LYS A 479 -18.60 19.55 14.60
CA LYS A 479 -17.63 20.18 15.52
C LYS A 479 -16.62 21.03 14.75
N ALA A 480 -16.05 20.49 13.68
CA ALA A 480 -15.11 21.21 12.82
C ALA A 480 -15.76 22.46 12.22
N TYR A 481 -17.01 22.35 11.74
CA TYR A 481 -17.77 23.47 11.19
C TYR A 481 -17.93 24.62 12.20
N VAL A 482 -18.38 24.29 13.43
CA VAL A 482 -18.58 25.30 14.49
C VAL A 482 -17.26 25.99 14.84
N VAL A 483 -16.18 25.22 15.00
CA VAL A 483 -14.84 25.77 15.28
C VAL A 483 -14.39 26.67 14.14
N THR A 484 -14.48 26.21 12.89
CA THR A 484 -14.08 26.99 11.72
C THR A 484 -14.87 28.29 11.62
N LYS A 485 -16.20 28.25 11.75
CA LYS A 485 -17.07 29.43 11.67
C LYS A 485 -16.71 30.49 12.73
N ASN A 486 -16.54 30.07 13.98
CA ASN A 486 -16.17 30.98 15.06
C ASN A 486 -14.76 31.55 14.85
N THR A 487 -13.82 30.72 14.39
CA THR A 487 -12.44 31.14 14.15
C THR A 487 -12.35 32.12 12.98
N VAL A 488 -13.09 31.91 11.89
CA VAL A 488 -13.17 32.84 10.76
C VAL A 488 -13.68 34.21 11.22
N LYS A 489 -14.75 34.24 12.02
CA LYS A 489 -15.29 35.48 12.57
C LYS A 489 -14.25 36.21 13.42
N ASN A 490 -13.67 35.53 14.41
CA ASN A 490 -12.68 36.15 15.31
C ASN A 490 -11.45 36.65 14.53
N THR A 491 -10.95 35.85 13.59
CA THR A 491 -9.80 36.23 12.75
C THR A 491 -10.12 37.46 11.87
N TYR A 492 -11.37 37.61 11.42
CA TYR A 492 -11.80 38.80 10.69
C TYR A 492 -11.88 40.04 11.59
N ASP A 493 -12.41 39.88 12.81
CA ASP A 493 -12.51 40.96 13.79
C ASP A 493 -11.11 41.44 14.19
N ASP A 494 -10.15 40.53 14.34
CA ASP A 494 -8.74 40.79 14.69
C ASP A 494 -7.84 41.11 13.49
N ARG A 495 -8.40 41.26 12.27
CA ARG A 495 -7.63 41.38 11.02
C ARG A 495 -6.58 42.50 11.01
N GLU A 496 -6.82 43.58 11.75
CA GLU A 496 -5.89 44.72 11.83
C GLU A 496 -4.63 44.40 12.63
N LEU A 497 -4.65 43.34 13.45
CA LEU A 497 -3.53 42.84 14.24
C LEU A 497 -2.75 41.72 13.51
N ILE A 498 -3.40 41.02 12.58
CA ILE A 498 -2.87 39.87 11.83
C ILE A 498 -2.13 40.31 10.54
N ASP A 499 -1.95 41.61 10.36
CA ASP A 499 -1.33 42.21 9.18
C ASP A 499 0.19 41.92 9.10
N ARG A 500 0.65 41.43 7.94
CA ARG A 500 2.07 41.21 7.63
C ARG A 500 2.99 42.41 7.90
N GLU A 501 2.48 43.64 7.82
CA GLU A 501 3.27 44.86 8.08
C GLU A 501 3.51 45.09 9.58
N LYS A 502 2.69 44.48 10.44
CA LYS A 502 2.71 44.68 11.90
C LYS A 502 3.27 43.49 12.66
N MET A 503 3.29 42.32 12.04
CA MET A 503 3.70 41.07 12.69
C MET A 503 5.21 40.83 12.57
N THR A 504 5.89 40.75 13.71
CA THR A 504 7.29 40.30 13.84
C THR A 504 7.40 38.81 14.19
N SER A 505 6.29 38.17 14.52
CA SER A 505 6.15 36.72 14.67
C SER A 505 4.75 36.29 14.22
N PHE A 506 4.49 34.99 14.07
CA PHE A 506 3.14 34.50 13.77
C PHE A 506 2.25 34.33 15.02
N PHE A 507 2.58 35.01 16.12
CA PHE A 507 1.74 35.07 17.32
C PHE A 507 1.16 36.47 17.50
N LEU A 508 -0.12 36.51 17.89
CA LEU A 508 -0.70 37.70 18.49
C LEU A 508 -0.17 37.81 19.91
N GLU A 509 0.44 38.97 20.21
CA GLU A 509 0.98 39.33 21.52
C GLU A 509 -0.12 39.60 22.56
#